data_AF-A0A7S1T6A1-F1
#
_entry.id   AF-A0A7S1T6A1-F1
#
_cell.length_a   1.000
_cell.length_b   1.000
_cell.length_c   1.000
_cell.angle_alpha   90.00
_cell.angle_beta   90.00
_cell.angle_gamma   90.00
#
_symmetry.space_group_name_H-M   'P 1'
#
loop_
_entity.id
_entity.type
_entity.pdbx_description
1 polymer ?
#
loop_
_entity_poly.entity_id
_entity_poly.type
_entity_poly.pdbx_seq_one_letter_code
_entity_poly.pdbx_strand_id
1 'polypeptide(L)'
;KDQPLVGARPCVAYDPEGLIFAVGYAGGETGQKQTVKLFDVRNYDAGPFSTMVYPENRQSPNCIRFANDGKHFLVSTTSVEPEIKLFDAFDGAHVATYS
;
A
#
# COMPACT_ATOMS: atom_id res chain seq x y z
N LYS A 1 -20.61 -15.54 -8.22
CA LYS A 1 -19.75 -16.70 -7.93
C LYS A 1 -18.41 -16.10 -7.53
N ASP A 2 -18.21 -15.91 -6.23
CA ASP A 2 -17.01 -15.24 -5.70
C ASP A 2 -15.83 -16.17 -5.90
N GLN A 3 -15.05 -15.90 -6.94
CA GLN A 3 -13.77 -16.55 -7.12
C GLN A 3 -12.83 -15.92 -6.08
N PRO A 4 -12.30 -16.70 -5.12
CA PRO A 4 -11.32 -16.16 -4.19
C PRO A 4 -10.15 -15.62 -5.01
N LEU A 5 -9.68 -14.42 -4.66
CA LEU A 5 -8.44 -13.88 -5.22
C LEU A 5 -7.31 -14.84 -4.79
N VAL A 6 -7.01 -15.83 -5.62
CA VAL A 6 -5.84 -16.70 -5.47
C VAL A 6 -4.62 -15.78 -5.51
N GLY A 7 -4.02 -15.53 -4.34
CA GLY A 7 -2.74 -14.85 -4.21
C GLY A 7 -2.78 -13.40 -3.74
N ALA A 8 -3.40 -13.12 -2.59
CA ALA A 8 -3.04 -11.93 -1.81
C ALA A 8 -1.53 -11.98 -1.51
N ARG A 9 -0.74 -11.19 -2.23
CA ARG A 9 0.71 -11.09 -2.02
C ARG A 9 0.98 -9.83 -1.22
N PRO A 10 1.22 -9.95 0.10
CA PRO A 10 1.67 -8.78 0.85
C PRO A 10 2.95 -8.26 0.21
N CYS A 11 3.10 -6.94 0.19
CA CYS A 11 4.25 -6.26 -0.35
C CYS A 11 4.81 -5.29 0.69
N VAL A 12 6.13 -5.09 0.65
CA VAL A 12 6.84 -4.19 1.54
C VAL A 12 7.88 -3.40 0.74
N ALA A 13 8.09 -2.15 1.13
CA ALA A 13 9.17 -1.32 0.58
C ALA A 13 9.68 -0.37 1.67
N TYR A 14 10.96 -0.04 1.59
CA TYR A 14 11.56 1.05 2.35
C TYR A 14 11.70 2.28 1.46
N ASP A 15 11.65 3.46 2.06
CA ASP A 15 12.11 4.68 1.42
C ASP A 15 13.62 4.63 1.16
N PRO A 16 14.16 5.52 0.31
CA PRO A 16 15.59 5.50 -0.04
C PRO A 16 16.53 5.65 1.16
N GLU A 17 16.10 6.35 2.22
CA GLU A 17 16.89 6.56 3.43
C GLU A 17 16.73 5.44 4.47
N GLY A 18 15.76 4.55 4.28
CA GLY A 18 15.47 3.45 5.21
C GLY A 18 14.83 3.90 6.53
N LEU A 19 14.24 5.10 6.58
CA LEU A 19 13.57 5.66 7.74
C LEU A 19 12.08 5.34 7.78
N ILE A 20 11.47 5.11 6.62
CA ILE A 20 10.06 4.79 6.48
C ILE A 20 9.94 3.44 5.76
N PHE A 21 9.05 2.58 6.24
CA PHE A 21 8.64 1.41 5.48
C PHE A 21 7.13 1.34 5.31
N ALA A 22 6.72 0.88 4.13
CA ALA A 22 5.35 0.70 3.73
C ALA A 22 5.01 -0.79 3.67
N VAL A 23 3.84 -1.17 4.20
CA VAL A 23 3.32 -2.54 4.13
C VAL A 23 1.95 -2.50 3.45
N GLY A 24 1.83 -3.18 2.31
CA GLY A 24 0.57 -3.35 1.57
C GLY A 24 0.06 -4.77 1.68
N TYR A 25 -1.19 -4.96 2.04
CA TYR A 25 -1.79 -6.28 2.18
C TYR A 25 -3.28 -6.28 1.89
N ALA A 26 -3.75 -7.44 1.45
CA ALA A 26 -5.16 -7.75 1.33
C ALA A 26 -5.65 -8.51 2.56
N GLY A 27 -6.88 -8.23 2.97
CA GLY A 27 -7.53 -8.99 4.03
C GLY A 27 -7.98 -10.41 3.65
N GLY A 28 -7.85 -10.81 2.39
CA GLY A 28 -8.25 -12.14 1.92
C GLY A 28 -9.66 -12.54 2.37
N GLU A 29 -9.80 -13.79 2.82
CA GLU A 29 -11.05 -14.38 3.31
C GLU A 29 -11.49 -13.87 4.69
N THR A 30 -10.64 -13.09 5.39
CA THR A 30 -10.95 -12.61 6.75
C THR A 30 -11.82 -11.35 6.76
N GLY A 31 -12.29 -10.90 5.58
CA GLY A 31 -13.12 -9.69 5.45
C GLY A 31 -12.39 -8.38 5.77
N GLN A 32 -11.07 -8.43 5.96
CA GLN A 32 -10.25 -7.24 6.21
C GLN A 32 -10.14 -6.42 4.92
N LYS A 33 -10.14 -5.09 5.05
CA LYS A 33 -10.02 -4.21 3.90
C LYS A 33 -8.60 -4.24 3.34
N GLN A 34 -8.50 -4.02 2.04
CA GLN A 34 -7.25 -3.81 1.33
C GLN A 34 -6.56 -2.57 1.92
N THR A 35 -5.32 -2.71 2.39
CA THR A 35 -4.70 -1.70 3.26
C THR A 35 -3.24 -1.48 2.88
N VAL A 36 -2.80 -0.23 2.94
CA VAL A 36 -1.38 0.16 2.97
C VAL A 36 -1.12 0.92 4.27
N LYS A 37 -0.02 0.60 4.95
CA LYS A 37 0.41 1.25 6.19
C LYS A 37 1.83 1.77 6.05
N LEU A 38 2.10 2.95 6.60
CA LEU A 38 3.43 3.54 6.69
C LEU A 38 3.88 3.59 8.14
N PHE A 39 5.14 3.22 8.38
CA PHE A 39 5.75 3.15 9.70
C PHE A 39 7.07 3.90 9.71
N ASP A 40 7.37 4.62 10.80
CA ASP A 40 8.69 5.18 11.07
C ASP A 40 9.53 4.09 11.75
N VAL A 41 10.66 3.73 11.15
CA VAL A 41 11.57 2.69 11.67
C VAL A 41 12.07 3.02 13.08
N ARG A 42 12.29 4.30 13.36
CA ARG A 42 12.85 4.76 14.64
C ARG A 42 11.83 4.75 15.77
N ASN A 43 10.55 4.70 15.44
CA ASN A 43 9.44 4.73 16.38
C ASN A 43 8.39 3.66 16.07
N TYR A 44 8.85 2.46 15.68
CA TYR A 44 7.98 1.38 15.22
C TYR A 44 6.91 0.99 16.26
N ASP A 45 7.24 1.02 17.55
CA ASP A 45 6.34 0.65 18.63
C ASP A 45 5.11 1.58 18.74
N ALA A 46 5.17 2.80 18.17
CA ALA A 46 4.02 3.69 18.07
C ALA A 46 2.98 3.22 17.03
N GLY A 47 3.33 2.22 16.21
CA GLY A 47 2.50 1.72 15.12
C GLY A 47 2.60 2.57 13.85
N PRO A 48 1.65 2.40 12.91
CA PRO A 48 1.70 3.11 11.65
C PRO A 48 1.33 4.58 11.84
N PHE A 49 2.13 5.49 11.30
CA PHE A 49 1.80 6.93 11.30
C PHE A 49 0.74 7.26 10.23
N SER A 50 0.61 6.43 9.20
CA SER A 50 -0.45 6.55 8.19
C SER A 50 -1.02 5.19 7.81
N THR A 51 -2.34 5.13 7.60
CA THR A 51 -3.06 3.93 7.14
C THR A 51 -4.03 4.34 6.03
N MET A 52 -3.77 3.84 4.83
CA MET A 52 -4.64 4.01 3.67
C MET A 52 -5.46 2.75 3.47
N VAL A 53 -6.77 2.90 3.40
CA VAL A 53 -7.71 1.78 3.23
C VAL A 53 -8.46 1.97 1.93
N TYR A 54 -8.40 0.97 1.04
CA TYR A 54 -9.07 1.05 -0.25
C TYR A 54 -10.56 0.76 -0.06
N PRO A 55 -11.45 1.52 -0.73
CA PRO A 55 -12.89 1.40 -0.54
C PRO A 55 -13.47 0.10 -1.11
N GLU A 56 -12.79 -0.50 -2.10
CA GLU A 56 -13.28 -1.69 -2.80
C GLU A 56 -12.42 -2.92 -2.55
N ASN A 57 -13.07 -4.04 -2.26
CA ASN A 57 -12.41 -5.34 -2.07
C ASN A 57 -11.82 -5.93 -3.38
N ARG A 58 -11.86 -5.19 -4.49
CA ARG A 58 -11.42 -5.62 -5.81
C ARG A 58 -10.02 -5.14 -6.18
N GLN A 59 -9.45 -4.20 -5.44
CA GLN A 59 -8.11 -3.66 -5.68
C GLN A 59 -7.16 -4.12 -4.58
N SER A 60 -6.32 -5.13 -4.86
CA SER A 60 -5.32 -5.61 -3.90
C SER A 60 -3.97 -4.96 -4.15
N PRO A 61 -3.36 -4.26 -3.17
CA PRO A 61 -1.95 -3.86 -3.26
C PRO A 61 -1.08 -5.09 -3.55
N ASN A 62 -0.19 -4.99 -4.53
CA ASN A 62 0.72 -6.09 -4.89
C ASN A 62 2.19 -5.66 -5.08
N CYS A 63 2.47 -4.36 -5.18
CA CYS A 63 3.82 -3.81 -5.19
C CYS A 63 3.81 -2.40 -4.62
N ILE A 64 4.88 -2.05 -3.89
CA ILE A 64 5.14 -0.69 -3.41
C ILE A 64 6.54 -0.29 -3.86
N ARG A 65 6.69 0.97 -4.29
CA ARG A 65 7.98 1.56 -4.68
C ARG A 65 8.03 3.01 -4.24
N PHE A 66 9.04 3.37 -3.46
CA PHE A 66 9.34 4.76 -3.18
C PHE A 66 10.05 5.41 -4.38
N ALA A 67 9.76 6.69 -4.61
CA ALA A 67 10.54 7.51 -5.51
C ALA A 67 11.94 7.75 -4.94
N ASN A 68 12.92 8.02 -5.80
CA ASN A 68 14.32 8.21 -5.38
C ASN A 68 14.53 9.43 -4.47
N ASP A 69 13.61 10.41 -4.48
CA ASP A 69 13.67 11.58 -3.61
C ASP A 69 12.95 11.37 -2.27
N GLY A 70 12.37 10.19 -2.05
CA GLY A 70 11.66 9.83 -0.81
C GLY A 70 10.34 10.56 -0.57
N LYS A 71 9.93 11.49 -1.45
CA LYS A 71 8.74 12.34 -1.24
C LYS A 71 7.43 11.62 -1.53
N HIS A 72 7.49 10.62 -2.40
CA HIS A 72 6.31 9.89 -2.84
C HIS A 72 6.58 8.40 -2.90
N PHE A 73 5.50 7.62 -2.92
CA PHE A 73 5.55 6.22 -3.27
C PHE A 73 4.38 5.83 -4.18
N LEU A 74 4.62 4.79 -4.97
CA LEU A 74 3.66 4.16 -5.85
C LEU A 74 3.14 2.88 -5.22
N VAL A 75 1.86 2.62 -5.40
CA VAL A 75 1.22 1.33 -5.12
C VAL A 75 0.57 0.82 -6.39
N SER A 76 0.98 -0.35 -6.87
CA SER A 76 0.23 -1.04 -7.92
C SER A 76 -0.84 -1.94 -7.29
N THR A 77 -1.94 -2.09 -8.01
CA THR A 77 -3.08 -2.92 -7.59
C THR A 77 -3.28 -4.09 -8.55
N THR A 78 -3.71 -5.23 -8.01
CA THR A 78 -4.26 -6.34 -8.81
C THR A 78 -5.77 -6.27 -8.76
N SER A 79 -6.39 -6.23 -9.95
CA SER A 79 -7.83 -6.12 -10.19
C SER A 79 -8.12 -6.49 -11.66
N VAL A 80 -9.39 -6.45 -12.07
CA VAL A 80 -9.78 -6.59 -13.49
C VAL A 80 -9.26 -5.39 -14.32
N GLU A 81 -9.22 -4.21 -13.70
CA GLU A 81 -8.67 -2.97 -14.27
C GLU A 81 -7.57 -2.47 -13.33
N PRO A 82 -6.30 -2.89 -13.54
CA PRO A 82 -5.20 -2.59 -12.63
C PRO A 82 -4.82 -1.11 -12.69
N GLU A 83 -4.61 -0.52 -11.53
CA GLU A 83 -4.19 0.89 -11.40
C GLU A 83 -2.85 0.99 -10.67
N ILE A 84 -2.13 2.07 -10.97
CA ILE A 84 -1.00 2.57 -10.20
C ILE A 84 -1.47 3.84 -9.47
N LYS A 85 -1.33 3.87 -8.15
CA LYS A 85 -1.67 5.03 -7.33
C LYS A 85 -0.40 5.67 -6.76
N LEU A 86 -0.31 6.98 -6.82
CA LEU A 86 0.77 7.80 -6.25
C LEU A 86 0.31 8.41 -4.94
N PHE A 87 1.16 8.36 -3.92
CA PHE A 87 0.91 8.90 -2.59
C PHE A 87 2.08 9.73 -2.11
N ASP A 88 1.80 10.74 -1.28
CA ASP A 88 2.79 11.46 -0.49
C ASP A 88 3.34 10.55 0.62
N ALA A 89 4.66 10.51 0.79
CA ALA A 89 5.33 9.60 1.72
C ALA A 89 5.30 10.07 3.19
N PHE A 90 5.06 11.36 3.43
CA PHE A 90 5.06 11.95 4.77
C PHE A 90 3.75 11.69 5.51
N ASP A 91 2.61 11.82 4.82
CA ASP A 91 1.28 11.66 5.43
C ASP A 91 0.43 10.54 4.80
N GLY A 92 0.85 9.97 3.68
CA GLY A 92 0.09 8.95 2.95
C GLY A 92 -1.08 9.53 2.15
N ALA A 93 -1.11 10.84 1.88
CA ALA A 93 -2.15 11.46 1.07
C ALA A 93 -2.11 10.96 -0.38
N HIS A 94 -3.27 10.69 -0.96
CA HIS A 94 -3.39 10.31 -2.37
C HIS A 94 -3.10 11.53 -3.27
N VAL A 95 -2.23 11.34 -4.25
CA VAL A 95 -1.80 12.39 -5.20
C VAL A 95 -2.42 12.18 -6.57
N ALA A 96 -2.34 10.95 -7.11
CA ALA A 96 -2.81 10.65 -8.46
C ALA A 96 -3.10 9.15 -8.65
N THR A 97 -3.90 8.83 -9.68
CA THR A 97 -4.14 7.46 -10.16
C THR A 97 -3.83 7.39 -11.65
N TYR A 98 -3.20 6.30 -12.07
CA TYR A 98 -2.89 5.99 -13.46
C TYR A 98 -3.48 4.62 -13.81
N SER A 99 -4.11 4.52 -14.99
CA SER A 99 -4.87 3.36 -15.48
C SER A 99 -4.31 2.89 -16.83
#